data_AF-A0A7K0P1M5-F1
#
_entry.id   AF-A0A7K0P1M5-F1
#
_cell.length_a   1.000
_cell.length_b   1.000
_cell.length_c   1.000
_cell.angle_alpha   90.00
_cell.angle_beta   90.00
_cell.angle_gamma   90.00
#
_symmetry.space_group_name_H-M   'P 1'
#
loop_
_entity.id
_entity.type
_entity.pdbx_description
1 polymer ?
#
loop_
_entity_poly.entity_id
_entity_poly.type
_entity_poly.pdbx_seq_one_letter_code
_entity_poly.pdbx_strand_id
1 'polypeptide(L)'
;MTEPTPLTSAEPAIADHGDDLPEQVAVRHDKRRRLLDDGVEVYPVRVPRTHSLESVRAEFGHLEPDTSTGTAVSITGRVIFLRTAGKLCFARLREGGGAELQVMVSLAVAGDDGLDSWKRMVDIGDIVAVQGEVISSRTGELSVMAESWMFASKALHPLPVAHKELSDETRSRQRYVDLIVRPEAQTMARMRPRVVQSLRSTFAEWDFIEVETPMLQTQHGGATARPFVTHSNAFDIDLYLRIAPELFLKRCVVGGLERVFEINRNFRNEGADRSHSPEFAMLEWYEAWADYTDMARETREL
;
A
#
# COMPACT_ATOMS: atom_id res chain seq x y z
N MET A 1 -6.54 -6.74 47.31
CA MET A 1 -6.12 -5.39 46.87
C MET A 1 -4.61 -5.39 46.75
N THR A 2 -4.11 -5.76 45.59
CA THR A 2 -2.69 -5.72 45.23
C THR A 2 -2.47 -4.45 44.42
N GLU A 3 -1.59 -3.59 44.88
CA GLU A 3 -1.23 -2.34 44.20
C GLU A 3 -0.64 -2.62 42.81
N PRO A 4 -0.95 -1.80 41.80
CA PRO A 4 -0.37 -1.96 40.47
C PRO A 4 1.07 -1.44 40.47
N THR A 5 2.01 -2.29 40.04
CA THR A 5 3.39 -1.92 39.74
C THR A 5 3.43 -0.80 38.70
N PRO A 6 4.22 0.28 38.89
CA PRO A 6 4.32 1.34 37.90
C PRO A 6 5.01 0.81 36.64
N LEU A 7 4.35 0.97 35.49
CA LEU A 7 4.97 0.78 34.19
C LEU A 7 5.94 1.94 33.96
N THR A 8 7.23 1.69 34.15
CA THR A 8 8.28 2.61 33.71
C THR A 8 8.18 2.74 32.20
N SER A 9 7.83 3.93 31.71
CA SER A 9 7.85 4.26 30.29
C SER A 9 9.29 4.17 29.80
N ALA A 10 9.65 3.05 29.19
CA ALA A 10 10.87 2.97 28.41
C ALA A 10 10.67 3.92 27.21
N GLU A 11 11.34 5.08 27.25
CA GLU A 11 11.56 5.87 26.04
C GLU A 11 12.15 4.95 24.98
N PRO A 12 11.63 4.92 23.75
CA PRO A 12 12.23 4.11 22.70
C PRO A 12 13.64 4.65 22.50
N ALA A 13 14.64 3.82 22.83
CA ALA A 13 16.02 4.08 22.49
C ALA A 13 16.07 4.32 20.97
N ILE A 14 16.32 5.57 20.58
CA ILE A 14 16.66 5.90 19.20
C ILE A 14 17.95 5.14 18.94
N ALA A 15 17.86 4.09 18.12
CA ALA A 15 19.03 3.37 17.68
C ALA A 15 19.96 4.37 16.99
N ASP A 16 21.06 4.70 17.65
CA ASP A 16 22.16 5.46 17.08
C ASP A 16 22.79 4.58 15.98
N HIS A 17 22.33 4.78 14.74
CA HIS A 17 22.91 4.14 13.57
C HIS A 17 24.21 4.88 13.20
N GLY A 18 25.28 4.56 13.92
CA GLY A 18 26.63 5.02 13.62
C GLY A 18 27.05 4.69 12.18
N ASP A 19 27.46 5.72 11.46
CA ASP A 19 28.49 5.83 10.41
C ASP A 19 28.56 4.89 9.18
N ASP A 20 27.62 3.95 8.94
CA ASP A 20 27.63 3.12 7.72
C ASP A 20 26.33 3.19 6.89
N LEU A 21 25.72 4.38 6.82
CA LEU A 21 24.63 4.60 5.88
C LEU A 21 25.21 4.72 4.46
N PRO A 22 24.63 4.02 3.45
CA PRO A 22 25.03 4.23 2.06
C PRO A 22 25.04 5.72 1.73
N GLU A 23 26.04 6.20 1.00
CA GLU A 23 26.30 7.64 0.76
C GLU A 23 25.03 8.44 0.43
N GLN A 24 24.15 7.89 -0.42
CA GLN A 24 22.88 8.53 -0.76
C GLN A 24 21.92 8.71 0.41
N VAL A 25 21.89 7.79 1.36
CA VAL A 25 21.07 7.88 2.57
C VAL A 25 21.64 8.97 3.48
N ALA A 26 22.96 8.99 3.70
CA ALA A 26 23.62 10.05 4.49
C ALA A 26 23.32 11.45 3.92
N VAL A 27 23.47 11.62 2.59
CA VAL A 27 23.14 12.89 1.91
C VAL A 27 21.67 13.28 2.09
N ARG A 28 20.73 12.33 2.01
CA ARG A 28 19.30 12.60 2.22
C ARG A 28 18.97 12.96 3.67
N HIS A 29 19.65 12.34 4.64
CA HIS A 29 19.54 12.71 6.04
C HIS A 29 20.06 14.14 6.29
N ASP A 30 21.19 14.52 5.69
CA ASP A 30 21.72 15.87 5.77
C ASP A 30 20.80 16.91 5.13
N LYS A 31 20.24 16.61 3.96
CA LYS A 31 19.22 17.47 3.33
C LYS A 31 18.01 17.66 4.23
N ARG A 32 17.48 16.57 4.80
CA ARG A 32 16.35 16.62 5.75
C ARG A 32 16.69 17.51 6.95
N ARG A 33 17.87 17.35 7.54
CA ARG A 33 18.32 18.15 8.68
C ARG A 33 18.36 19.63 8.34
N ARG A 34 19.01 20.01 7.23
CA ARG A 34 19.05 21.41 6.76
C ARG A 34 17.67 21.99 6.54
N LEU A 35 16.77 21.24 5.89
CA LEU A 35 15.38 21.68 5.70
C LEU A 35 14.69 21.98 7.02
N LEU A 36 14.86 21.11 8.04
CA LEU A 36 14.28 21.33 9.37
C LEU A 36 14.91 22.52 10.09
N ASP A 37 16.24 22.67 10.01
CA ASP A 37 16.98 23.80 10.60
C ASP A 37 16.56 25.15 9.98
N ASP A 38 16.26 25.14 8.68
CA ASP A 38 15.73 26.28 7.93
C ASP A 38 14.23 26.54 8.19
N GLY A 39 13.59 25.75 9.07
CA GLY A 39 12.16 25.87 9.40
C GLY A 39 11.20 25.34 8.34
N VAL A 40 11.68 24.58 7.35
CA VAL A 40 10.85 23.97 6.31
C VAL A 40 10.17 22.70 6.84
N GLU A 41 8.85 22.67 6.77
CA GLU A 41 8.06 21.51 7.17
C GLU A 41 8.17 20.38 6.11
N VAL A 42 9.01 19.39 6.36
CA VAL A 42 9.27 18.25 5.45
C VAL A 42 8.29 17.08 5.60
N TYR A 43 7.53 17.08 6.69
CA TYR A 43 6.50 16.07 7.01
C TYR A 43 5.24 16.77 7.54
N PRO A 44 4.57 17.59 6.72
CA PRO A 44 3.43 18.36 7.17
C PRO A 44 2.26 17.46 7.56
N VAL A 45 1.51 17.89 8.56
CA VAL A 45 0.29 17.18 9.00
C VAL A 45 -0.80 17.24 7.92
N ARG A 46 -0.85 18.33 7.16
CA ARG A 46 -1.82 18.53 6.07
C ARG A 46 -1.09 18.93 4.79
N VAL A 47 -1.45 18.26 3.72
CA VAL A 47 -0.96 18.53 2.38
C VAL A 47 -2.14 18.95 1.52
N PRO A 48 -2.16 20.18 0.96
CA PRO A 48 -3.20 20.61 0.05
C PRO A 48 -3.26 19.69 -1.17
N ARG A 49 -4.48 19.24 -1.52
CA ARG A 49 -4.75 18.45 -2.72
C ARG A 49 -6.17 18.70 -3.17
N THR A 50 -6.33 19.32 -4.34
CA THR A 50 -7.64 19.56 -4.96
C THR A 50 -7.99 18.50 -5.99
N HIS A 51 -6.99 17.91 -6.65
CA HIS A 51 -7.20 16.92 -7.72
C HIS A 51 -6.31 15.70 -7.54
N SER A 52 -6.79 14.56 -8.03
CA SER A 52 -5.95 13.38 -8.29
C SER A 52 -5.19 13.56 -9.60
N LEU A 53 -4.06 12.86 -9.78
CA LEU A 53 -3.35 12.88 -11.06
C LEU A 53 -4.23 12.26 -12.15
N GLU A 54 -4.98 11.22 -11.82
CA GLU A 54 -5.92 10.57 -12.73
C GLU A 54 -7.02 11.54 -13.22
N SER A 55 -7.64 12.31 -12.31
CA SER A 55 -8.68 13.27 -12.67
C SER A 55 -8.15 14.40 -13.55
N VAL A 56 -6.94 14.92 -13.29
CA VAL A 56 -6.32 15.93 -14.17
C VAL A 56 -6.09 15.37 -15.57
N ARG A 57 -5.62 14.12 -15.68
CA ARG A 57 -5.46 13.47 -17.01
C ARG A 57 -6.79 13.24 -17.71
N ALA A 58 -7.82 12.82 -16.99
CA ALA A 58 -9.13 12.59 -17.58
C ALA A 58 -9.76 13.88 -18.12
N GLU A 59 -9.62 14.98 -17.37
CA GLU A 59 -10.21 16.27 -17.71
C GLU A 59 -9.39 17.01 -18.78
N PHE A 60 -8.05 17.01 -18.70
CA PHE A 60 -7.19 17.86 -19.54
C PHE A 60 -6.29 17.08 -20.50
N GLY A 61 -6.44 15.75 -20.61
CA GLY A 61 -5.60 14.91 -21.48
C GLY A 61 -5.74 15.18 -22.98
N HIS A 62 -6.69 16.03 -23.38
CA HIS A 62 -7.01 16.37 -24.77
C HIS A 62 -6.49 17.77 -25.19
N LEU A 63 -5.69 18.43 -24.36
CA LEU A 63 -5.15 19.75 -24.68
C LEU A 63 -4.16 19.71 -25.84
N GLU A 64 -4.31 20.65 -26.78
CA GLU A 64 -3.34 20.87 -27.86
C GLU A 64 -1.97 21.30 -27.30
N PRO A 65 -0.85 21.00 -27.99
CA PRO A 65 0.48 21.46 -27.57
C PRO A 65 0.57 22.97 -27.36
N ASP A 66 1.38 23.40 -26.38
CA ASP A 66 1.62 24.81 -26.04
C ASP A 66 0.36 25.57 -25.56
N THR A 67 -0.55 24.88 -24.87
CA THR A 67 -1.81 25.43 -24.35
C THR A 67 -1.75 25.67 -22.84
N SER A 68 -2.23 26.84 -22.40
CA SER A 68 -2.47 27.18 -20.99
C SER A 68 -3.97 27.19 -20.71
N THR A 69 -4.40 26.64 -19.58
CA THR A 69 -5.85 26.51 -19.28
C THR A 69 -6.40 27.62 -18.40
N GLY A 70 -5.54 28.30 -17.64
CA GLY A 70 -5.91 29.16 -16.52
C GLY A 70 -6.42 28.40 -15.29
N THR A 71 -6.51 27.06 -15.33
CA THR A 71 -7.04 26.25 -14.23
C THR A 71 -5.94 25.92 -13.24
N ALA A 72 -6.02 26.49 -12.05
CA ALA A 72 -5.13 26.18 -10.93
C ALA A 72 -5.54 24.88 -10.23
N VAL A 73 -4.59 23.98 -10.06
CA VAL A 73 -4.74 22.71 -9.34
C VAL A 73 -3.69 22.58 -8.24
N SER A 74 -4.00 21.77 -7.24
CA SER A 74 -3.05 21.31 -6.23
C SER A 74 -3.01 19.79 -6.27
N ILE A 75 -1.87 19.25 -6.67
CA ILE A 75 -1.65 17.82 -6.87
C ILE A 75 -0.57 17.33 -5.92
N THR A 76 -0.60 16.03 -5.59
CA THR A 76 0.42 15.40 -4.74
C THR A 76 0.85 14.09 -5.37
N GLY A 77 2.15 13.81 -5.35
CA GLY A 77 2.65 12.53 -5.83
C GLY A 77 4.11 12.31 -5.49
N ARG A 78 4.55 11.07 -5.69
CA ARG A 78 5.94 10.66 -5.54
C ARG A 78 6.74 11.06 -6.77
N VAL A 79 7.85 11.74 -6.59
CA VAL A 79 8.81 12.05 -7.66
C VAL A 79 9.44 10.73 -8.12
N ILE A 80 9.11 10.27 -9.32
CA ILE A 80 9.66 9.05 -9.92
C ILE A 80 10.71 9.34 -10.98
N PHE A 81 10.72 10.57 -11.50
CA PHE A 81 11.68 11.07 -12.46
C PHE A 81 11.92 12.56 -12.20
N LEU A 82 13.17 12.99 -12.37
CA LEU A 82 13.59 14.38 -12.16
C LEU A 82 14.68 14.74 -13.18
N ARG A 83 14.53 15.89 -13.85
CA ARG A 83 15.50 16.44 -14.80
C ARG A 83 15.60 17.95 -14.64
N THR A 84 16.82 18.44 -14.43
CA THR A 84 17.12 19.87 -14.32
C THR A 84 17.70 20.40 -15.62
N ALA A 85 17.18 21.53 -16.11
CA ALA A 85 17.62 22.19 -17.35
C ALA A 85 17.67 23.72 -17.17
N GLY A 86 18.77 24.23 -16.59
CA GLY A 86 18.99 25.67 -16.44
C GLY A 86 17.88 26.37 -15.64
N LYS A 87 17.04 27.15 -16.32
CA LYS A 87 15.92 27.92 -15.74
C LYS A 87 14.61 27.13 -15.57
N LEU A 88 14.63 25.82 -15.84
CA LEU A 88 13.45 24.96 -15.81
C LEU A 88 13.81 23.57 -15.28
N CYS A 89 12.98 23.03 -14.39
CA CYS A 89 13.04 21.65 -13.95
C CYS A 89 11.78 20.91 -14.38
N PHE A 90 11.96 19.65 -14.73
CA PHE A 90 10.88 18.72 -15.04
C PHE A 90 10.92 17.60 -14.01
N ALA A 91 9.76 17.27 -13.47
CA ALA A 91 9.59 16.06 -12.69
C ALA A 91 8.37 15.30 -13.14
N ARG A 92 8.37 13.99 -12.90
CA ARG A 92 7.17 13.17 -13.04
C ARG A 92 6.73 12.72 -11.68
N LEU A 93 5.50 13.07 -11.33
CA LEU A 93 4.86 12.63 -10.11
C LEU A 93 4.03 11.39 -10.40
N ARG A 94 4.07 10.42 -9.49
CA ARG A 94 3.22 9.23 -9.51
C ARG A 94 2.35 9.19 -8.25
N GLU A 95 1.06 8.98 -8.44
CA GLU A 95 0.08 8.86 -7.37
C GLU A 95 -0.18 7.38 -7.00
N GLY A 96 -0.79 7.14 -5.83
CA GLY A 96 -1.32 5.83 -5.47
C GLY A 96 -2.43 5.40 -6.43
N GLY A 97 -2.16 4.41 -7.28
CA GLY A 97 -2.96 4.13 -8.49
C GLY A 97 -2.11 3.95 -9.74
N GLY A 98 -0.89 4.50 -9.73
CA GLY A 98 0.04 4.40 -10.86
C GLY A 98 -0.15 5.51 -11.89
N ALA A 99 -1.15 6.38 -11.75
CA ALA A 99 -1.29 7.58 -12.57
C ALA A 99 -0.06 8.47 -12.43
N GLU A 100 0.44 8.97 -13.56
CA GLU A 100 1.62 9.83 -13.65
C GLU A 100 1.27 11.16 -14.30
N LEU A 101 1.88 12.24 -13.82
CA LEU A 101 1.72 13.57 -14.41
C LEU A 101 3.05 14.33 -14.36
N GLN A 102 3.35 15.08 -15.41
CA GLN A 102 4.51 15.95 -15.43
C GLN A 102 4.27 17.21 -14.58
N VAL A 103 5.31 17.66 -13.91
CA VAL A 103 5.39 18.97 -13.26
C VAL A 103 6.55 19.74 -13.85
N MET A 104 6.32 21.03 -14.11
CA MET A 104 7.31 21.97 -14.59
C MET A 104 7.54 23.04 -13.52
N VAL A 105 8.77 23.17 -13.03
CA VAL A 105 9.16 24.21 -12.07
C VAL A 105 10.09 25.17 -12.80
N SER A 106 9.64 26.39 -13.06
CA SER A 106 10.38 27.37 -13.87
C SER A 106 10.77 28.60 -13.06
N LEU A 107 11.90 29.23 -13.42
CA LEU A 107 12.35 30.48 -12.80
C LEU A 107 11.30 31.60 -12.95
N ALA A 108 10.61 31.63 -14.09
CA ALA A 108 9.65 32.67 -14.41
C ALA A 108 8.39 32.63 -13.54
N VAL A 109 8.02 31.45 -13.03
CA VAL A 109 6.77 31.24 -12.28
C VAL A 109 7.04 30.98 -10.80
N ALA A 110 7.94 30.05 -10.48
CA ALA A 110 8.28 29.70 -9.09
C ALA A 110 9.32 30.64 -8.44
N GLY A 111 9.87 31.58 -9.20
CA GLY A 111 10.94 32.49 -8.75
C GLY A 111 12.30 31.79 -8.57
N ASP A 112 13.29 32.58 -8.17
CA ASP A 112 14.66 32.10 -7.93
C ASP A 112 14.68 31.08 -6.78
N ASP A 113 14.24 31.50 -5.59
CA ASP A 113 14.21 30.67 -4.38
C ASP A 113 13.46 29.34 -4.57
N GLY A 114 12.30 29.37 -5.24
CA GLY A 114 11.48 28.19 -5.48
C GLY A 114 12.14 27.18 -6.41
N LEU A 115 12.74 27.65 -7.51
CA LEU A 115 13.47 26.80 -8.46
C LEU A 115 14.76 26.25 -7.85
N ASP A 116 15.49 27.09 -7.13
CA ASP A 116 16.79 26.75 -6.57
C ASP A 116 16.66 25.80 -5.38
N SER A 117 15.66 26.01 -4.51
CA SER A 117 15.30 25.05 -3.47
C SER A 117 14.91 23.70 -4.07
N TRP A 118 14.09 23.70 -5.14
CA TRP A 118 13.70 22.45 -5.82
C TRP A 118 14.91 21.66 -6.29
N LYS A 119 15.85 22.31 -7.00
CA LYS A 119 17.06 21.66 -7.53
C LYS A 119 17.95 21.06 -6.45
N ARG A 120 18.09 21.76 -5.31
CA ARG A 120 18.99 21.34 -4.23
C ARG A 120 18.37 20.26 -3.36
N MET A 121 17.07 20.38 -3.07
CA MET A 121 16.44 19.68 -1.97
C MET A 121 15.55 18.51 -2.40
N VAL A 122 14.97 18.53 -3.60
CA VAL A 122 14.08 17.46 -4.07
C VAL A 122 14.89 16.31 -4.69
N ASP A 123 14.58 15.09 -4.31
CA ASP A 123 15.18 13.86 -4.81
C ASP A 123 14.11 12.89 -5.34
N ILE A 124 14.51 11.99 -6.24
CA ILE A 124 13.65 10.87 -6.65
C ILE A 124 13.26 10.04 -5.41
N GLY A 125 11.97 9.76 -5.26
CA GLY A 125 11.36 9.08 -4.13
C GLY A 125 10.63 10.01 -3.17
N ASP A 126 10.93 11.31 -3.15
CA ASP A 126 10.21 12.28 -2.32
C ASP A 126 8.73 12.35 -2.73
N ILE A 127 7.86 12.63 -1.77
CA ILE A 127 6.47 12.99 -2.04
C ILE A 127 6.37 14.50 -1.91
N VAL A 128 5.88 15.15 -2.97
CA VAL A 128 5.72 16.60 -3.04
C VAL A 128 4.27 16.93 -3.37
N ALA A 129 3.82 18.07 -2.87
CA ALA A 129 2.63 18.73 -3.37
C ALA A 129 3.03 19.93 -4.20
N VAL A 130 2.32 20.10 -5.31
CA VAL A 130 2.57 21.14 -6.30
C VAL A 130 1.26 21.86 -6.55
N GLN A 131 1.28 23.17 -6.40
CA GLN A 131 0.18 24.05 -6.77
C GLN A 131 0.58 24.87 -7.98
N GLY A 132 -0.31 24.92 -8.97
CA GLY A 132 -0.09 25.72 -10.17
C GLY A 132 -1.06 25.39 -11.28
N GLU A 133 -0.77 25.88 -12.47
CA GLU A 133 -1.69 25.84 -13.60
C GLU A 133 -1.54 24.55 -14.42
N VAL A 134 -2.66 23.96 -14.86
CA VAL A 134 -2.63 22.87 -15.85
C VAL A 134 -2.31 23.44 -17.24
N ILE A 135 -1.30 22.87 -17.88
CA ILE A 135 -0.84 23.27 -19.22
C ILE A 135 -0.52 22.04 -20.08
N SER A 136 -0.46 22.24 -21.39
CA SER A 136 0.21 21.33 -22.32
C SER A 136 1.53 21.95 -22.76
N SER A 137 2.63 21.24 -22.56
CA SER A 137 3.95 21.74 -22.98
C SER A 137 4.06 21.86 -24.50
N ARG A 138 5.14 22.49 -25.00
CA ARG A 138 5.43 22.58 -26.45
C ARG A 138 5.51 21.23 -27.17
N THR A 139 5.84 20.16 -26.45
CA THR A 139 5.88 18.79 -26.99
C THR A 139 4.55 18.06 -26.84
N GLY A 140 3.50 18.71 -26.35
CA GLY A 140 2.18 18.11 -26.10
C GLY A 140 2.07 17.33 -24.79
N GLU A 141 3.10 17.34 -23.93
CA GLU A 141 3.05 16.62 -22.64
C GLU A 141 2.20 17.43 -21.63
N LEU A 142 1.12 16.83 -21.15
CA LEU A 142 0.27 17.39 -20.10
C LEU A 142 1.06 17.58 -18.81
N SER A 143 1.04 18.81 -18.28
CA SER A 143 1.88 19.21 -17.16
C SER A 143 1.14 20.14 -16.19
N VAL A 144 1.61 20.22 -14.95
CA VAL A 144 1.31 21.34 -14.05
C VAL A 144 2.52 22.28 -14.00
N MET A 145 2.33 23.54 -14.39
CA MET A 145 3.32 24.60 -14.22
C MET A 145 3.25 25.10 -12.79
N ALA A 146 4.27 24.79 -11.98
CA ALA A 146 4.28 25.06 -10.55
C ALA A 146 4.43 26.56 -10.26
N GLU A 147 3.46 27.10 -9.54
CA GLU A 147 3.53 28.39 -8.85
C GLU A 147 4.22 28.25 -7.50
N SER A 148 3.88 27.18 -6.78
CA SER A 148 4.50 26.83 -5.52
C SER A 148 4.53 25.31 -5.33
N TRP A 149 5.38 24.87 -4.43
CA TRP A 149 5.48 23.47 -4.06
C TRP A 149 5.88 23.35 -2.59
N MET A 150 5.59 22.18 -2.01
CA MET A 150 6.02 21.83 -0.67
C MET A 150 6.33 20.34 -0.57
N PHE A 151 7.11 19.96 0.43
CA PHE A 151 7.27 18.55 0.78
C PHE A 151 5.98 18.03 1.41
N ALA A 152 5.54 16.86 0.96
CA ALA A 152 4.58 16.04 1.69
C ALA A 152 5.30 14.98 2.53
N SER A 153 6.42 14.46 2.03
CA SER A 153 7.30 13.55 2.76
C SER A 153 8.67 13.46 2.10
N LYS A 154 9.73 13.77 2.85
CA LYS A 154 11.12 13.56 2.40
C LYS A 154 11.50 12.09 2.49
N ALA A 155 11.93 11.49 1.38
CA ALA A 155 12.38 10.11 1.30
C ALA A 155 13.87 9.99 1.64
N LEU A 156 14.17 9.20 2.68
CA LEU A 156 15.53 8.99 3.19
C LEU A 156 16.27 7.86 2.47
N HIS A 157 15.53 6.90 1.92
CA HIS A 157 16.09 5.84 1.09
C HIS A 157 15.79 6.10 -0.39
N PRO A 158 16.77 5.90 -1.30
CA PRO A 158 16.52 5.99 -2.72
C PRO A 158 15.60 4.86 -3.18
N LEU A 159 14.79 5.13 -4.22
CA LEU A 159 14.08 4.07 -4.92
C LEU A 159 15.09 3.15 -5.63
N PRO A 160 14.77 1.85 -5.79
CA PRO A 160 15.54 0.97 -6.65
C PRO A 160 15.66 1.53 -8.07
N VAL A 161 16.80 1.29 -8.71
CA VAL A 161 17.04 1.75 -10.07
C VAL A 161 16.11 1.02 -11.03
N ALA A 162 15.41 1.76 -11.90
CA ALA A 162 14.31 1.25 -12.73
C ALA A 162 14.65 0.03 -13.61
N HIS A 163 15.92 -0.13 -14.02
CA HIS A 163 16.37 -1.25 -14.88
C HIS A 163 16.83 -2.48 -14.10
N LYS A 164 16.85 -2.44 -12.76
CA LYS A 164 17.24 -3.58 -11.93
C LYS A 164 16.00 -4.24 -11.34
N GLU A 165 15.74 -5.46 -11.76
CA GLU A 165 14.63 -6.23 -11.19
C GLU A 165 14.86 -6.52 -9.71
N LEU A 166 13.80 -6.36 -8.91
CA LEU A 166 13.79 -6.80 -7.53
C LEU A 166 13.72 -8.33 -7.48
N SER A 167 14.52 -8.96 -6.61
CA SER A 167 14.40 -10.39 -6.32
C SER A 167 13.06 -10.70 -5.66
N ASP A 168 12.59 -11.96 -5.76
CA ASP A 168 11.35 -12.39 -5.11
C ASP A 168 11.40 -12.22 -3.58
N GLU A 169 12.57 -12.44 -2.96
CA GLU A 169 12.79 -12.18 -1.54
C GLU A 169 12.64 -10.69 -1.20
N THR A 170 13.26 -9.81 -1.98
CA THR A 170 13.15 -8.35 -1.79
C THR A 170 11.71 -7.88 -1.97
N ARG A 171 10.99 -8.38 -2.97
CA ARG A 171 9.57 -8.05 -3.20
C ARG A 171 8.69 -8.48 -2.03
N SER A 172 8.99 -9.62 -1.42
CA SER A 172 8.27 -10.13 -0.25
C SER A 172 8.54 -9.28 1.00
N ARG A 173 9.82 -9.01 1.30
CA ARG A 173 10.23 -8.23 2.49
C ARG A 173 9.93 -6.74 2.39
N GLN A 174 10.04 -6.17 1.20
CA GLN A 174 9.86 -4.74 0.93
C GLN A 174 8.68 -4.51 -0.01
N ARG A 175 7.51 -5.06 0.33
CA ARG A 175 6.31 -4.94 -0.50
C ARG A 175 5.97 -3.49 -0.88
N TYR A 176 6.19 -2.55 0.03
CA TYR A 176 5.98 -1.12 -0.23
C TYR A 176 6.85 -0.58 -1.38
N VAL A 177 8.08 -1.08 -1.55
CA VAL A 177 8.95 -0.74 -2.67
C VAL A 177 8.42 -1.36 -3.96
N ASP A 178 8.05 -2.64 -3.91
CA ASP A 178 7.48 -3.36 -5.07
C ASP A 178 6.22 -2.66 -5.60
N LEU A 179 5.31 -2.22 -4.73
CA LEU A 179 4.12 -1.44 -5.10
C LEU A 179 4.44 -0.07 -5.73
N ILE A 180 5.58 0.53 -5.38
CA ILE A 180 6.01 1.80 -5.98
C ILE A 180 6.54 1.56 -7.39
N VAL A 181 7.40 0.55 -7.57
CA VAL A 181 8.18 0.40 -8.81
C VAL A 181 7.51 -0.47 -9.88
N ARG A 182 6.65 -1.43 -9.49
CA ARG A 182 6.00 -2.37 -10.42
C ARG A 182 4.49 -2.14 -10.53
N PRO A 183 3.99 -1.71 -11.70
CA PRO A 183 2.55 -1.58 -11.94
C PRO A 183 1.77 -2.88 -11.70
N GLU A 184 2.35 -4.04 -12.03
CA GLU A 184 1.70 -5.35 -11.85
C GLU A 184 1.44 -5.64 -10.37
N ALA A 185 2.33 -5.20 -9.48
CA ALA A 185 2.15 -5.36 -8.04
C ALA A 185 0.94 -4.55 -7.55
N GLN A 186 0.72 -3.34 -8.08
CA GLN A 186 -0.48 -2.55 -7.76
C GLN A 186 -1.75 -3.21 -8.31
N THR A 187 -1.71 -3.70 -9.56
CA THR A 187 -2.84 -4.42 -10.16
C THR A 187 -3.22 -5.63 -9.32
N MET A 188 -2.24 -6.46 -8.91
CA MET A 188 -2.49 -7.62 -8.06
C MET A 188 -3.05 -7.25 -6.68
N ALA A 189 -2.51 -6.20 -6.05
CA ALA A 189 -2.99 -5.72 -4.76
C ALA A 189 -4.44 -5.21 -4.81
N ARG A 190 -4.87 -4.64 -5.95
CA ARG A 190 -6.26 -4.20 -6.19
C ARG A 190 -7.16 -5.34 -6.65
N MET A 191 -6.62 -6.34 -7.34
CA MET A 191 -7.39 -7.47 -7.84
C MET A 191 -7.84 -8.39 -6.70
N ARG A 192 -6.94 -8.69 -5.76
CA ARG A 192 -7.26 -9.57 -4.61
C ARG A 192 -8.53 -9.17 -3.84
N PRO A 193 -8.70 -7.92 -3.37
CA PRO A 193 -9.92 -7.53 -2.65
C PRO A 193 -11.16 -7.54 -3.55
N ARG A 194 -11.02 -7.25 -4.85
CA ARG A 194 -12.13 -7.37 -5.82
C ARG A 194 -12.58 -8.82 -6.00
N VAL A 195 -11.66 -9.77 -6.08
CA VAL A 195 -11.99 -11.21 -6.11
C VAL A 195 -12.72 -11.60 -4.83
N VAL A 196 -12.20 -11.23 -3.66
CA VAL A 196 -12.85 -11.54 -2.37
C VAL A 196 -14.24 -10.90 -2.28
N GLN A 197 -14.41 -9.66 -2.75
CA GLN A 197 -15.70 -9.00 -2.80
C GLN A 197 -16.66 -9.73 -3.74
N SER A 198 -16.20 -10.16 -4.92
CA SER A 198 -16.99 -10.95 -5.87
C SER A 198 -17.49 -12.23 -5.22
N LEU A 199 -16.61 -12.98 -4.53
CA LEU A 199 -16.99 -14.19 -3.80
C LEU A 199 -18.10 -13.89 -2.79
N ARG A 200 -17.93 -12.87 -1.95
CA ARG A 200 -18.95 -12.48 -0.96
C ARG A 200 -20.28 -12.07 -1.59
N SER A 201 -20.24 -11.33 -2.70
CA SER A 201 -21.43 -10.94 -3.44
C SER A 201 -22.18 -12.15 -3.98
N THR A 202 -21.48 -13.11 -4.60
CA THR A 202 -22.08 -14.35 -5.09
C THR A 202 -22.71 -15.17 -3.97
N PHE A 203 -22.00 -15.36 -2.84
CA PHE A 203 -22.57 -16.08 -1.69
C PHE A 203 -23.79 -15.38 -1.07
N ALA A 204 -23.80 -14.05 -1.04
CA ALA A 204 -24.96 -13.28 -0.59
C ALA A 204 -26.16 -13.44 -1.54
N GLU A 205 -25.92 -13.50 -2.86
CA GLU A 205 -26.97 -13.78 -3.86
C GLU A 205 -27.53 -15.20 -3.77
N TRP A 206 -26.74 -16.15 -3.25
CA TRP A 206 -27.13 -17.55 -3.02
C TRP A 206 -27.67 -17.80 -1.60
N ASP A 207 -28.00 -16.74 -0.85
CA ASP A 207 -28.53 -16.78 0.52
C ASP A 207 -27.62 -17.47 1.54
N PHE A 208 -26.31 -17.45 1.34
CA PHE A 208 -25.34 -17.93 2.34
C PHE A 208 -25.06 -16.87 3.41
N ILE A 209 -24.87 -17.33 4.64
CA ILE A 209 -24.50 -16.49 5.79
C ILE A 209 -22.99 -16.55 6.01
N GLU A 210 -22.29 -15.40 5.95
CA GLU A 210 -20.89 -15.30 6.35
C GLU A 210 -20.80 -15.43 7.88
N VAL A 211 -20.01 -16.39 8.38
CA VAL A 211 -19.79 -16.60 9.81
C VAL A 211 -18.31 -16.49 10.16
N GLU A 212 -18.01 -16.14 11.41
CA GLU A 212 -16.65 -16.13 11.94
C GLU A 212 -16.48 -17.25 12.97
N THR A 213 -15.51 -18.15 12.74
CA THR A 213 -15.24 -19.27 13.64
C THR A 213 -13.89 -19.10 14.37
N PRO A 214 -13.69 -19.75 15.53
CA PRO A 214 -12.46 -19.59 16.32
C PRO A 214 -11.19 -19.97 15.56
N MET A 215 -10.21 -19.06 15.50
CA MET A 215 -8.86 -19.33 14.99
C MET A 215 -7.95 -19.99 16.03
N LEU A 216 -8.18 -19.75 17.32
CA LEU A 216 -7.51 -20.44 18.42
C LEU A 216 -8.41 -21.56 18.93
N GLN A 217 -7.91 -22.79 18.92
CA GLN A 217 -8.69 -23.98 19.21
C GLN A 217 -7.94 -24.84 20.24
N THR A 218 -8.67 -25.44 21.18
CA THR A 218 -8.10 -26.42 22.12
C THR A 218 -7.76 -27.75 21.44
N GLN A 219 -8.43 -28.04 20.33
CA GLN A 219 -8.16 -29.17 19.45
C GLN A 219 -8.34 -28.72 18.00
N HIS A 220 -7.30 -28.88 17.18
CA HIS A 220 -7.37 -28.59 15.74
C HIS A 220 -7.96 -29.79 14.97
N GLY A 221 -8.60 -29.51 13.84
CA GLY A 221 -9.18 -30.54 12.96
C GLY A 221 -9.62 -29.95 11.61
N GLY A 222 -10.25 -30.79 10.77
CA GLY A 222 -10.74 -30.39 9.44
C GLY A 222 -9.71 -30.44 8.30
N ALA A 223 -8.46 -30.79 8.60
CA ALA A 223 -7.44 -31.07 7.60
C ALA A 223 -6.33 -31.96 8.19
N THR A 224 -5.48 -32.50 7.31
CA THR A 224 -4.24 -33.18 7.70
C THR A 224 -3.09 -32.19 7.54
N ALA A 225 -2.73 -31.48 8.62
CA ALA A 225 -1.63 -30.54 8.64
C ALA A 225 -1.04 -30.40 10.05
N ARG A 226 0.23 -30.01 10.16
CA ARG A 226 0.84 -29.69 11.46
C ARG A 226 0.37 -28.30 11.91
N PRO A 227 -0.21 -28.13 13.12
CA PRO A 227 -0.66 -26.82 13.59
C PRO A 227 0.51 -25.96 14.10
N PHE A 228 0.27 -24.66 14.20
CA PHE A 228 1.03 -23.80 15.10
C PHE A 228 0.48 -23.96 16.51
N VAL A 229 1.37 -23.97 17.50
CA VAL A 229 1.03 -24.07 18.93
C VAL A 229 1.38 -22.74 19.59
N THR A 230 0.49 -22.24 20.43
CA THR A 230 0.71 -21.08 21.30
C THR A 230 0.17 -21.39 22.69
N HIS A 231 0.57 -20.60 23.69
CA HIS A 231 0.14 -20.79 25.06
C HIS A 231 -0.82 -19.68 25.50
N SER A 232 -1.92 -20.04 26.15
CA SER A 232 -2.87 -19.09 26.70
C SER A 232 -2.61 -18.82 28.18
N ASN A 233 -2.00 -17.67 28.48
CA ASN A 233 -1.72 -17.27 29.87
C ASN A 233 -2.98 -17.20 30.75
N ALA A 234 -4.15 -16.91 30.16
CA ALA A 234 -5.40 -16.75 30.92
C ALA A 234 -5.99 -18.08 31.40
N PHE A 235 -5.76 -19.16 30.65
CA PHE A 235 -6.31 -20.48 30.93
C PHE A 235 -5.23 -21.51 31.29
N ASP A 236 -3.96 -21.13 31.19
CA ASP A 236 -2.78 -21.98 31.42
C ASP A 236 -2.83 -23.29 30.63
N ILE A 237 -3.21 -23.18 29.34
CA ILE A 237 -3.30 -24.30 28.40
C ILE A 237 -2.67 -23.94 27.05
N ASP A 238 -2.25 -24.97 26.33
CA ASP A 238 -1.86 -24.84 24.94
C ASP A 238 -3.09 -24.69 24.04
N LEU A 239 -2.97 -23.82 23.05
CA LEU A 239 -3.94 -23.59 21.98
C LEU A 239 -3.26 -23.80 20.63
N TYR A 240 -4.06 -24.22 19.67
CA TYR A 240 -3.64 -24.48 18.30
C TYR A 240 -4.28 -23.47 17.38
N LEU A 241 -3.49 -22.91 16.45
CA LEU A 241 -4.06 -22.13 15.37
C LEU A 241 -4.77 -23.07 14.39
N ARG A 242 -5.96 -22.69 13.93
CA ARG A 242 -6.78 -23.53 13.06
C ARG A 242 -6.08 -23.83 11.73
N ILE A 243 -6.26 -25.07 11.28
CA ILE A 243 -5.80 -25.55 9.97
C ILE A 243 -6.94 -25.53 8.92
N ALA A 244 -8.19 -25.53 9.38
CA ALA A 244 -9.44 -25.41 8.64
C ALA A 244 -10.59 -25.00 9.59
N PRO A 245 -11.60 -24.23 9.12
CA PRO A 245 -12.83 -23.95 9.88
C PRO A 245 -13.89 -25.06 9.83
N GLU A 246 -13.73 -26.10 8.98
CA GLU A 246 -14.70 -27.19 8.71
C GLU A 246 -15.55 -27.63 9.91
N LEU A 247 -14.92 -28.03 11.02
CA LEU A 247 -15.65 -28.60 12.15
C LEU A 247 -16.59 -27.57 12.81
N PHE A 248 -16.23 -26.28 12.79
CA PHE A 248 -17.09 -25.23 13.32
C PHE A 248 -18.20 -24.86 12.36
N LEU A 249 -17.94 -24.82 11.06
CA LEU A 249 -18.97 -24.60 10.05
C LEU A 249 -20.03 -25.71 10.07
N LYS A 250 -19.63 -26.97 10.22
CA LYS A 250 -20.58 -28.08 10.42
C LYS A 250 -21.41 -27.93 11.70
N ARG A 251 -20.84 -27.39 12.78
CA ARG A 251 -21.61 -27.08 14.00
C ARG A 251 -22.64 -25.97 13.76
N CYS A 252 -22.33 -24.98 12.93
CA CYS A 252 -23.29 -23.97 12.49
C CYS A 252 -24.47 -24.60 11.74
N VAL A 253 -24.20 -25.54 10.82
CA VAL A 253 -25.23 -26.29 10.09
C VAL A 253 -26.09 -27.13 11.03
N VAL A 254 -25.47 -27.87 11.96
CA VAL A 254 -26.20 -28.60 13.02
C VAL A 254 -27.05 -27.65 13.88
N GLY A 255 -26.57 -26.43 14.09
CA GLY A 255 -27.30 -25.36 14.80
C GLY A 255 -28.45 -24.74 14.02
N GLY A 256 -28.70 -25.15 12.77
CA GLY A 256 -29.82 -24.70 11.94
C GLY A 256 -29.47 -23.64 10.90
N LEU A 257 -28.19 -23.27 10.74
CA LEU A 257 -27.76 -22.40 9.64
C LEU A 257 -27.55 -23.24 8.37
N GLU A 258 -28.56 -23.33 7.52
CA GLU A 258 -28.55 -24.24 6.36
C GLU A 258 -27.50 -23.89 5.30
N ARG A 259 -27.11 -22.62 5.16
CA ARG A 259 -26.11 -22.16 4.19
C ARG A 259 -25.12 -21.23 4.87
N VAL A 260 -23.88 -21.69 5.06
CA VAL A 260 -22.82 -20.93 5.74
C VAL A 260 -21.53 -20.94 4.95
N PHE A 261 -20.78 -19.84 5.04
CA PHE A 261 -19.43 -19.78 4.51
C PHE A 261 -18.51 -18.93 5.38
N GLU A 262 -17.21 -19.12 5.25
CA GLU A 262 -16.19 -18.27 5.85
C GLU A 262 -15.05 -18.03 4.86
N ILE A 263 -14.67 -16.76 4.65
CA ILE A 263 -13.46 -16.37 3.91
C ILE A 263 -12.47 -15.74 4.87
N ASN A 264 -11.52 -16.54 5.36
CA ASN A 264 -10.63 -16.06 6.41
C ASN A 264 -9.32 -16.87 6.50
N ARG A 265 -8.47 -16.56 7.48
CA ARG A 265 -7.12 -17.12 7.60
C ARG A 265 -7.08 -18.54 8.13
N ASN A 266 -6.18 -19.34 7.58
CA ASN A 266 -5.74 -20.63 8.08
C ASN A 266 -4.22 -20.65 8.24
N PHE A 267 -3.76 -21.52 9.12
CA PHE A 267 -2.37 -21.59 9.53
C PHE A 267 -1.86 -23.02 9.46
N ARG A 268 -0.78 -23.28 8.72
CA ARG A 268 -0.16 -24.61 8.60
C ARG A 268 1.34 -24.49 8.83
N ASN A 269 1.85 -25.21 9.83
CA ASN A 269 3.24 -25.19 10.24
C ASN A 269 4.08 -26.16 9.41
N GLU A 270 4.17 -25.84 8.12
CA GLU A 270 4.77 -26.65 7.05
C GLU A 270 5.83 -25.83 6.29
N GLY A 271 6.44 -26.44 5.27
CA GLY A 271 7.36 -25.72 4.38
C GLY A 271 6.64 -24.64 3.57
N ALA A 272 7.37 -23.58 3.22
CA ALA A 272 6.87 -22.51 2.36
C ALA A 272 7.57 -22.56 0.99
N ASP A 273 6.80 -22.36 -0.08
CA ASP A 273 7.29 -22.31 -1.46
C ASP A 273 6.43 -21.37 -2.32
N ARG A 274 6.49 -21.49 -3.66
CA ARG A 274 5.76 -20.61 -4.59
C ARG A 274 4.23 -20.77 -4.49
N SER A 275 3.74 -21.88 -3.96
CA SER A 275 2.32 -22.23 -3.79
C SER A 275 1.91 -22.42 -2.33
N HIS A 276 2.86 -22.51 -1.40
CA HIS A 276 2.61 -22.75 0.03
C HIS A 276 3.07 -21.57 0.90
N SER A 277 2.14 -21.02 1.67
CA SER A 277 2.40 -20.01 2.70
C SER A 277 1.91 -20.53 4.05
N PRO A 278 2.67 -20.38 5.15
CA PRO A 278 2.25 -20.86 6.47
C PRO A 278 0.98 -20.19 6.98
N GLU A 279 0.69 -18.97 6.49
CA GLU A 279 -0.59 -18.28 6.64
C GLU A 279 -1.18 -18.03 5.26
N PHE A 280 -2.44 -18.44 5.05
CA PHE A 280 -3.15 -18.21 3.80
C PHE A 280 -4.63 -17.94 4.06
N ALA A 281 -5.32 -17.36 3.08
CA ALA A 281 -6.76 -17.20 3.13
C ALA A 281 -7.42 -18.36 2.39
N MET A 282 -8.52 -18.86 2.93
CA MET A 282 -9.31 -19.93 2.34
C MET A 282 -10.78 -19.57 2.41
N LEU A 283 -11.53 -20.03 1.41
CA LEU A 283 -12.99 -20.08 1.43
C LEU A 283 -13.39 -21.51 1.75
N GLU A 284 -14.24 -21.68 2.75
CA GLU A 284 -15.03 -22.91 2.95
C GLU A 284 -16.51 -22.53 3.02
N TRP A 285 -17.38 -23.34 2.43
CA TRP A 285 -18.82 -23.20 2.53
C TRP A 285 -19.50 -24.56 2.71
N TYR A 286 -20.68 -24.53 3.32
CA TYR A 286 -21.53 -25.69 3.55
C TYR A 286 -22.98 -25.33 3.27
N GLU A 287 -23.65 -26.22 2.54
CA GLU A 287 -25.07 -26.16 2.25
C GLU A 287 -25.76 -27.45 2.72
N ALA A 288 -26.77 -27.31 3.56
CA ALA A 288 -27.63 -28.41 3.98
C ALA A 288 -28.44 -28.94 2.79
N TRP A 289 -28.67 -30.25 2.76
CA TRP A 289 -29.44 -30.92 1.71
C TRP A 289 -28.80 -30.97 0.31
N ALA A 290 -27.62 -30.36 0.14
CA ALA A 290 -26.82 -30.46 -1.07
C ALA A 290 -25.88 -31.67 -1.05
N ASP A 291 -25.48 -32.13 -2.24
CA ASP A 291 -24.40 -33.10 -2.39
C ASP A 291 -23.19 -32.52 -3.16
N TYR A 292 -22.16 -33.35 -3.36
CA TYR A 292 -20.93 -32.92 -4.04
C TYR A 292 -21.14 -32.48 -5.51
N THR A 293 -22.23 -32.90 -6.15
CA THR A 293 -22.62 -32.49 -7.50
C THR A 293 -23.10 -31.05 -7.51
N ASP A 294 -23.87 -30.65 -6.49
CA ASP A 294 -24.27 -29.25 -6.27
C ASP A 294 -23.03 -28.38 -6.01
N MET A 295 -22.15 -28.83 -5.11
CA MET A 295 -20.89 -28.12 -4.84
C MET A 295 -20.03 -27.96 -6.09
N ALA A 296 -19.97 -28.98 -6.96
CA ALA A 296 -19.22 -28.92 -8.21
C ALA A 296 -19.86 -27.97 -9.25
N ARG A 297 -21.18 -27.81 -9.21
CA ARG A 297 -21.90 -26.84 -10.06
C ARG A 297 -21.67 -25.42 -9.54
N GLU A 298 -21.88 -25.17 -8.26
CA GLU A 298 -21.64 -23.87 -7.62
C GLU A 298 -20.19 -23.40 -7.81
N THR A 299 -19.21 -24.29 -7.59
CA THR A 299 -17.79 -23.97 -7.80
C THR A 299 -17.48 -23.53 -9.23
N ARG A 300 -18.25 -24.00 -10.22
CA ARG A 300 -18.09 -23.61 -11.64
C ARG A 300 -18.78 -22.29 -11.95
N GLU A 301 -19.88 -21.98 -11.24
CA GLU A 301 -20.62 -20.73 -11.39
C GLU A 301 -19.92 -19.55 -10.68
N LEU A 302 -19.17 -19.85 -9.61
CA LEU A 302 -18.31 -18.93 -8.85
C LEU A 302 -17.10 -18.42 -9.65
#